data_AF-A0A8T6PFC7-F1
#
_entry.id   AF-A0A8T6PFC7-F1
#
_cell.length_a   1.000
_cell.length_b   1.000
_cell.length_c   1.000
_cell.angle_alpha   90.00
_cell.angle_beta   90.00
_cell.angle_gamma   90.00
#
_symmetry.space_group_name_H-M   'P 1'
#
loop_
_entity.id
_entity.type
_entity.pdbx_description
1 polymer ?
#
loop_
_entity_poly.entity_id
_entity_poly.type
_entity_poly.pdbx_seq_one_letter_code
_entity_poly.pdbx_strand_id
1 'polypeptide(L)'
;MTETFDKVMKILKEKKEISDEEVKKITEESGEMTQEEHIEFSLARMKKGADAEEVTMEQYLEAVKKMEESAEGTPEHAAAKKIVEAFENA
;
A
#
# COMPACT_ATOMS: atom_id res chain seq x y z
N MET A 1 13.42 12.78 -16.87
CA MET A 1 13.69 11.87 -15.77
C MET A 1 14.68 12.55 -14.83
N THR A 2 14.13 13.18 -13.80
CA THR A 2 14.84 13.78 -12.68
C THR A 2 15.31 12.69 -11.71
N GLU A 3 16.33 13.01 -10.94
CA GLU A 3 16.86 12.09 -9.93
C GLU A 3 15.80 11.77 -8.84
N THR A 4 14.95 12.74 -8.51
CA THR A 4 13.80 12.58 -7.62
C THR A 4 12.83 11.55 -8.17
N PHE A 5 12.46 11.66 -9.45
CA PHE A 5 11.55 10.70 -10.11
C PHE A 5 12.10 9.28 -10.08
N ASP A 6 13.38 9.08 -10.43
CA ASP A 6 14.02 7.77 -10.40
C ASP A 6 14.02 7.17 -8.98
N LYS A 7 14.28 7.99 -7.95
CA LYS A 7 14.26 7.55 -6.55
C LYS A 7 12.85 7.14 -6.09
N VAL A 8 11.84 7.99 -6.32
CA VAL A 8 10.46 7.67 -5.90
C VAL A 8 9.88 6.47 -6.65
N MET A 9 10.19 6.32 -7.94
CA MET A 9 9.75 5.18 -8.74
C MET A 9 10.45 3.88 -8.35
N LYS A 10 11.74 3.96 -7.96
CA LYS A 10 12.46 2.81 -7.43
C LYS A 10 11.85 2.34 -6.11
N ILE A 11 11.55 3.26 -5.19
CA ILE A 11 10.88 2.95 -3.92
C ILE A 11 9.48 2.38 -4.17
N LEU A 12 8.70 2.97 -5.07
CA LEU A 12 7.38 2.45 -5.45
C LEU A 12 7.45 1.04 -6.06
N LYS A 13 8.54 0.73 -6.78
CA LYS A 13 8.80 -0.63 -7.30
C LYS A 13 9.16 -1.61 -6.19
N GLU A 14 10.05 -1.22 -5.27
CA GLU A 14 10.57 -2.09 -4.19
C GLU A 14 9.58 -2.29 -3.04
N LYS A 15 9.01 -1.20 -2.50
CA LYS A 15 8.14 -1.23 -1.31
C LYS A 15 6.66 -1.41 -1.65
N LYS A 16 6.28 -1.33 -2.94
CA LYS A 16 4.89 -1.21 -3.44
C LYS A 16 4.11 0.00 -2.92
N GLU A 17 4.55 0.63 -1.85
CA GLU A 17 3.94 1.80 -1.24
C GLU A 17 5.02 2.85 -0.96
N ILE A 18 4.65 4.12 -1.14
CA ILE A 18 5.48 5.26 -0.79
C ILE A 18 4.57 6.31 -0.16
N SER A 19 5.00 6.80 1.00
CA SER A 19 4.28 7.82 1.75
C SER A 19 4.55 9.21 1.19
N ASP A 20 3.60 10.14 1.34
CA ASP A 20 3.78 11.53 0.93
C ASP A 20 4.93 12.21 1.68
N GLU A 21 5.25 11.76 2.90
CA GLU A 21 6.42 12.21 3.65
C GLU A 21 7.75 11.75 3.02
N GLU A 22 7.84 10.50 2.55
CA GLU A 22 9.02 10.02 1.82
C GLU A 22 9.18 10.75 0.49
N VAL A 23 8.10 10.95 -0.26
CA VAL A 23 8.13 11.73 -1.51
C VAL A 23 8.64 13.13 -1.22
N LYS A 24 8.10 13.81 -0.20
CA LYS A 24 8.52 15.17 0.16
C LYS A 24 10.00 15.23 0.54
N LYS A 25 10.49 14.29 1.35
CA LYS A 25 11.93 14.20 1.68
C LYS A 25 12.81 14.06 0.44
N ILE A 26 12.43 13.19 -0.48
CA ILE A 26 13.19 12.94 -1.70
C ILE A 26 13.15 14.17 -2.60
N THR A 27 12.02 14.86 -2.70
CA THR A 27 11.90 16.12 -3.44
C THR A 27 12.73 17.24 -2.81
N GLU A 28 12.80 17.31 -1.47
CA GLU A 28 13.66 18.27 -0.76
C GLU A 28 15.17 17.96 -0.93
N GLU A 29 15.56 16.69 -1.01
CA GLU A 29 16.96 16.28 -1.20
C GLU A 29 17.44 16.32 -2.66
N SER A 30 16.59 15.92 -3.61
CA SER A 30 16.96 15.71 -5.03
C SER A 30 16.38 16.74 -5.99
N GLY A 31 15.50 17.62 -5.51
CA GLY A 31 14.89 18.69 -6.29
C GLY A 31 13.46 18.37 -6.75
N GLU A 32 12.77 19.39 -7.26
CA GLU A 32 11.40 19.26 -7.73
C GLU A 32 11.29 18.38 -8.99
N MET A 33 10.23 17.57 -9.03
CA MET A 33 9.87 16.77 -10.20
C MET A 33 9.17 17.65 -11.23
N THR A 34 9.30 17.32 -12.51
CA THR A 34 8.51 18.02 -13.54
C THR A 34 7.03 17.63 -13.44
N GLN A 35 6.17 18.43 -14.06
CA GLN A 35 4.73 18.18 -14.04
C GLN A 35 4.38 16.82 -14.67
N GLU A 36 5.08 16.44 -15.75
CA GLU A 36 4.93 15.13 -16.40
C GLU A 36 5.34 13.98 -15.47
N GLU A 37 6.44 14.16 -14.73
CA GLU A 37 6.94 13.18 -13.77
C GLU A 37 6.02 13.02 -12.55
N HIS A 38 5.39 14.11 -12.09
CA HIS A 38 4.36 14.08 -11.06
C HIS A 38 3.15 13.26 -11.50
N ILE A 39 2.70 13.43 -12.74
CA ILE A 39 1.57 12.68 -13.31
C ILE A 39 1.94 11.21 -13.44
N GLU A 40 3.13 10.90 -13.97
CA GLU A 40 3.58 9.52 -14.17
C GLU A 40 3.77 8.79 -12.82
N PHE A 41 4.34 9.46 -11.83
CA PHE A 41 4.46 8.93 -10.47
C PHE A 41 3.08 8.72 -9.82
N SER A 42 2.16 9.69 -9.95
CA SER A 42 0.81 9.56 -9.40
C SER A 42 0.03 8.43 -10.08
N LEU A 43 0.17 8.24 -11.39
CA LEU A 43 -0.41 7.11 -12.13
C LEU A 43 0.20 5.78 -11.71
N ALA A 44 1.51 5.72 -11.53
CA ALA A 44 2.20 4.54 -11.05
C ALA A 44 1.75 4.19 -9.62
N ARG A 45 1.62 5.19 -8.75
CA ARG A 45 1.10 5.06 -7.38
C ARG A 45 -0.36 4.63 -7.39
N MET A 46 -1.20 5.14 -8.28
CA MET A 46 -2.59 4.69 -8.44
C MET A 46 -2.69 3.26 -8.97
N LYS A 47 -1.89 2.86 -9.96
CA LYS A 47 -1.86 1.48 -10.47
C LYS A 47 -1.39 0.49 -9.41
N LYS A 48 -0.41 0.88 -8.60
CA LYS A 48 0.08 0.09 -7.46
C LYS A 48 -0.85 0.15 -6.25
N GLY A 49 -1.60 1.24 -6.07
CA GLY A 49 -2.61 1.40 -5.03
C GLY A 49 -3.95 0.75 -5.37
N ALA A 50 -4.25 0.51 -6.65
CA ALA A 50 -5.28 -0.44 -7.08
C ALA A 50 -4.83 -1.89 -6.86
N ASP A 51 -3.52 -2.11 -6.66
CA ASP A 51 -2.92 -3.34 -6.13
C ASP A 51 -2.79 -3.28 -4.58
N ALA A 52 -3.31 -2.23 -3.93
CA ALA A 52 -3.45 -2.21 -2.46
C ALA A 52 -4.60 -3.16 -2.12
N GLU A 53 -4.23 -4.44 -2.00
CA GLU A 53 -5.01 -5.58 -1.52
C GLU A 53 -6.49 -5.26 -1.33
N GLU A 54 -7.23 -5.23 -2.43
CA GLU A 54 -8.65 -5.55 -2.37
C GLU A 54 -8.69 -6.93 -1.71
N VAL A 55 -9.15 -7.00 -0.47
CA VAL A 55 -9.16 -8.25 0.28
C VAL A 55 -9.89 -9.26 -0.59
N THR A 56 -9.19 -10.30 -1.00
CA THR A 56 -9.82 -11.29 -1.87
C THR A 56 -10.79 -12.13 -1.04
N MET A 57 -11.83 -12.66 -1.69
CA MET A 57 -12.77 -13.57 -1.02
C MET A 57 -12.05 -14.76 -0.36
N GLU A 58 -10.94 -15.23 -0.93
CA GLU A 58 -10.09 -16.28 -0.34
C GLU A 58 -9.45 -15.82 0.98
N GLN A 59 -8.85 -14.62 1.00
CA GLN A 59 -8.29 -14.03 2.23
C GLN A 59 -9.36 -13.77 3.30
N TYR A 60 -10.57 -13.37 2.89
CA TYR A 60 -11.72 -13.25 3.78
C TYR A 60 -12.09 -14.59 4.40
N LEU A 61 -12.26 -15.65 3.60
CA LEU A 61 -12.63 -16.98 4.09
C LEU A 61 -11.57 -17.57 5.02
N GLU A 62 -10.27 -17.39 4.71
CA GLU A 62 -9.19 -17.78 5.59
C GLU A 62 -9.21 -16.99 6.91
N ALA A 63 -9.50 -15.69 6.86
CA ALA A 63 -9.62 -14.86 8.05
C ALA A 63 -10.80 -15.26 8.94
N VAL A 64 -11.97 -15.54 8.36
CA VAL A 64 -13.14 -16.04 9.09
C VAL A 64 -12.80 -17.36 9.79
N LYS A 65 -12.21 -18.32 9.05
CA LYS A 65 -11.79 -19.60 9.63
C LYS A 65 -10.78 -19.39 10.77
N LYS A 66 -9.84 -18.47 10.59
CA LYS A 66 -8.81 -18.17 11.59
C LYS A 66 -9.37 -17.47 12.82
N MET A 67 -10.43 -16.66 12.69
CA MET A 67 -11.17 -16.12 13.84
C MET A 67 -11.86 -17.21 14.65
N GLU A 68 -12.36 -18.27 13.99
CA GLU A 68 -12.98 -19.42 14.67
C GLU A 68 -11.92 -20.33 15.34
N GLU A 69 -10.74 -20.49 14.73
CA GLU A 69 -9.65 -21.33 15.26
C GLU A 69 -8.79 -20.62 16.33
N SER A 70 -8.74 -19.29 16.33
CA SER A 70 -7.91 -18.49 17.24
C SER A 70 -8.72 -17.96 18.42
N ALA A 71 -8.16 -18.04 19.62
CA ALA A 71 -8.78 -17.46 20.81
C ALA A 71 -8.95 -15.93 20.69
N GLU A 72 -10.10 -15.41 21.10
CA GLU A 72 -10.35 -13.96 21.15
C GLU A 72 -9.27 -13.25 21.99
N GLY A 73 -8.68 -12.20 21.43
CA GLY A 73 -7.61 -11.42 22.06
C GLY A 73 -6.18 -11.86 21.68
N THR A 74 -6.00 -12.92 20.89
CA THR A 74 -4.70 -13.22 20.30
C THR A 74 -4.37 -12.28 19.12
N PRO A 75 -3.08 -12.05 18.84
CA PRO A 75 -2.67 -11.26 17.67
C PRO A 75 -3.17 -11.87 16.35
N GLU A 76 -3.28 -13.20 16.24
CA GLU A 76 -3.87 -13.85 15.06
C GLU A 76 -5.35 -13.51 14.88
N HIS A 77 -6.13 -13.48 15.97
CA HIS A 77 -7.54 -13.13 15.92
C HIS A 77 -7.74 -11.66 15.54
N ALA A 78 -6.90 -10.75 16.08
CA ALA A 78 -6.95 -9.32 15.73
C ALA A 78 -6.57 -9.04 14.27
N ALA A 79 -5.58 -9.78 13.74
CA ALA A 79 -5.19 -9.66 12.33
C ALA A 79 -6.28 -10.19 11.39
N ALA A 80 -6.86 -11.35 11.71
CA ALA A 80 -7.96 -11.94 10.95
C ALA A 80 -9.21 -11.02 10.95
N LYS A 81 -9.54 -10.44 12.11
CA LYS A 81 -10.65 -9.48 12.22
C LYS A 81 -10.48 -8.26 11.33
N LYS A 82 -9.27 -7.69 11.23
CA LYS A 82 -8.99 -6.57 10.33
C LYS A 82 -9.21 -6.91 8.85
N ILE A 83 -8.90 -8.14 8.45
CA ILE A 83 -9.10 -8.61 7.06
C ILE A 83 -10.60 -8.75 6.78
N VAL A 84 -11.37 -9.32 7.72
CA VAL A 84 -12.82 -9.42 7.64
C VAL A 84 -13.46 -8.03 7.55
N GLU A 85 -13.09 -7.12 8.46
CA GLU A 85 -13.61 -5.74 8.48
C GLU A 85 -13.23 -4.97 7.21
N ALA A 86 -12.03 -5.17 6.66
CA ALA A 86 -11.61 -4.54 5.41
C ALA A 86 -12.39 -5.05 4.19
N PHE A 87 -12.77 -6.33 4.16
CA PHE A 87 -13.62 -6.90 3.11
C PHE A 87 -15.08 -6.44 3.20
N GLU A 88 -15.64 -6.41 4.42
CA GLU A 88 -17.05 -6.03 4.63
C GLU A 88 -17.30 -4.52 4.48
N ASN A 89 -16.27 -3.68 4.67
CA ASN A 89 -16.35 -2.23 4.49
C ASN A 89 -15.84 -1.73 3.13
N ALA A 90 -15.40 -2.62 2.23
CA ALA A 90 -15.03 -2.31 0.85
C ALA A 90 -16.28 -2.07 -0.01
#